data_AF-A0AAJ5UI50-F1
#
_entry.id   AF-A0AAJ5UI50-F1
#
_cell.length_a   1.000
_cell.length_b   1.000
_cell.length_c   1.000
_cell.angle_alpha   90.00
_cell.angle_beta   90.00
_cell.angle_gamma   90.00
#
_symmetry.space_group_name_H-M   'P 1'
#
loop_
_entity.id
_entity.type
_entity.pdbx_description
1 polymer ?
#
loop_
_entity_poly.entity_id
_entity_poly.type
_entity_poly.pdbx_seq_one_letter_code
_entity_poly.pdbx_strand_id
1 'polypeptide(L)'
;MTSSELEVAEQAIQRATQANADQYAPNLINQARQLLIQAQRALLDRDQRKQGPLIAQRAAADADLATARSQVAMFQVQLEQRRAEVMQLQNTLGTTEEK
;
A
#
# COMPACT_ATOMS: atom_id res chain seq x y z
N MET A 1 20.75 4.52 15.99
CA MET A 1 20.11 4.08 14.74
C MET A 1 18.64 3.72 14.96
N THR A 2 18.27 2.94 16.00
CA THR A 2 16.91 2.45 16.31
C THR A 2 15.69 3.38 16.16
N SER A 3 15.82 4.71 16.34
CA SER A 3 14.70 5.66 16.13
C SER A 3 14.36 5.81 14.65
N SER A 4 15.37 5.74 13.79
CA SER A 4 15.21 5.99 12.35
C SER A 4 14.40 4.89 11.68
N GLU A 5 14.58 3.62 12.04
CA GLU A 5 13.81 2.54 11.42
C GLU A 5 12.33 2.55 11.83
N LEU A 6 12.01 2.98 13.06
CA LEU A 6 10.62 3.17 13.49
C LEU A 6 9.94 4.29 12.68
N GLU A 7 10.61 5.43 12.54
CA GLU A 7 10.10 6.55 11.76
C GLU A 7 9.87 6.16 10.28
N VAL A 8 10.77 5.39 9.69
CA VAL A 8 10.62 4.86 8.32
C VAL A 8 9.40 3.94 8.21
N ALA A 9 9.19 3.04 9.18
CA ALA A 9 8.03 2.16 9.20
C ALA A 9 6.71 2.92 9.38
N GLU A 10 6.68 3.92 10.26
CA GLU A 10 5.52 4.80 10.47
C GLU A 10 5.15 5.56 9.19
N GLN A 11 6.14 6.16 8.53
CA GLN A 11 5.94 6.85 7.25
C GLN A 11 5.45 5.89 6.15
N ALA A 12 5.99 4.67 6.07
CA ALA A 12 5.55 3.68 5.11
C ALA A 12 4.09 3.27 5.33
N ILE A 13 3.68 3.05 6.57
CA ILE A 13 2.28 2.74 6.93
C ILE A 13 1.35 3.91 6.58
N GLN A 14 1.77 5.15 6.81
CA GLN A 14 1.01 6.34 6.41
C GLN A 14 0.82 6.41 4.89
N ARG A 15 1.89 6.20 4.10
CA ARG A 15 1.80 6.15 2.63
C ARG A 15 0.86 5.04 2.15
N ALA A 16 0.94 3.85 2.75
CA ALA A 16 0.06 2.74 2.42
C ALA A 16 -1.41 3.06 2.72
N THR A 17 -1.67 3.69 3.86
CA THR A 17 -3.03 4.13 4.24
C THR A 17 -3.58 5.16 3.25
N GLN A 18 -2.77 6.17 2.89
CA GLN A 18 -3.12 7.16 1.86
C GLN A 18 -3.37 6.53 0.48
N ALA A 19 -2.66 5.44 0.18
CA ALA A 19 -2.86 4.68 -1.04
C ALA A 19 -4.11 3.79 -1.03
N ASN A 20 -4.92 3.79 0.04
CA ASN A 20 -6.08 2.91 0.24
C ASN A 20 -5.72 1.42 0.45
N ALA A 21 -4.56 1.13 1.04
CA ALA A 21 -4.16 -0.25 1.33
C ALA A 21 -5.16 -0.98 2.26
N ASP A 22 -5.93 -0.27 3.09
CA ASP A 22 -7.01 -0.88 3.87
C ASP A 22 -8.09 -1.53 2.99
N GLN A 23 -8.31 -1.00 1.78
CA GLN A 23 -9.26 -1.55 0.82
C GLN A 23 -8.62 -2.62 -0.07
N TYR A 24 -7.41 -2.38 -0.58
CA TYR A 24 -6.81 -3.20 -1.65
C TYR A 24 -5.71 -4.16 -1.18
N ALA A 25 -5.18 -3.97 0.01
CA ALA A 25 -4.13 -4.81 0.60
C ALA A 25 -4.27 -4.98 2.13
N PRO A 26 -5.48 -5.31 2.66
CA PRO A 26 -5.78 -5.28 4.09
C PRO A 26 -4.85 -6.17 4.92
N ASN A 27 -4.50 -7.35 4.40
CA ASN A 27 -3.62 -8.29 5.09
C ASN A 27 -2.22 -7.71 5.33
N LEU A 28 -1.65 -7.05 4.31
CA LEU A 28 -0.30 -6.49 4.38
C LEU A 28 -0.24 -5.27 5.30
N ILE A 29 -1.22 -4.36 5.19
CA ILE A 29 -1.22 -3.15 6.03
C ILE A 29 -1.48 -3.49 7.49
N ASN A 30 -2.32 -4.49 7.78
CA ASN A 30 -2.53 -4.97 9.14
C ASN A 30 -1.28 -5.65 9.70
N GLN A 31 -0.58 -6.45 8.90
CA GLN A 31 0.69 -7.06 9.29
C GLN A 31 1.76 -6.01 9.58
N ALA A 32 1.92 -5.00 8.74
CA ALA A 32 2.85 -3.90 8.96
C ALA A 32 2.56 -3.14 10.27
N ARG A 33 1.29 -2.82 10.55
CA ARG A 33 0.86 -2.17 11.80
C ARG A 33 1.18 -3.03 13.03
N GLN A 34 0.95 -4.34 12.96
CA GLN A 34 1.29 -5.26 14.05
C GLN A 34 2.79 -5.34 14.30
N LEU A 35 3.59 -5.42 13.22
CA LEU A 35 5.06 -5.45 13.31
C LEU A 35 5.61 -4.13 13.89
N LEU A 36 5.05 -2.97 13.53
CA LEU A 36 5.46 -1.70 14.12
C LEU A 36 5.26 -1.70 15.65
N ILE A 37 4.10 -2.15 16.13
CA ILE A 37 3.82 -2.29 17.57
C ILE A 37 4.82 -3.25 18.22
N GLN A 38 5.13 -4.37 17.55
CA GLN A 38 6.11 -5.33 18.03
C GLN A 38 7.53 -4.72 18.09
N ALA A 39 7.92 -3.93 17.10
CA ALA A 39 9.21 -3.24 17.05
C ALA A 39 9.35 -2.24 18.20
N GLN A 40 8.31 -1.44 18.45
CA GLN A 40 8.26 -0.49 19.56
C GLN A 40 8.42 -1.21 20.91
N ARG A 41 7.72 -2.33 21.11
CA ARG A 41 7.85 -3.16 22.34
C ARG A 41 9.25 -3.76 22.47
N ALA A 42 9.80 -4.31 21.38
CA ALA A 42 11.12 -4.93 21.38
C ALA A 42 12.22 -3.93 21.78
N LEU A 43 12.08 -2.64 21.44
CA LEU A 43 13.06 -1.62 21.82
C LEU A 43 13.06 -1.28 23.33
N LEU A 44 11.91 -1.47 23.99
CA LEU A 44 11.76 -1.27 25.44
C LEU A 44 12.33 -2.45 26.25
N ASP A 45 12.27 -3.65 25.69
CA ASP A 45 12.85 -4.87 26.27
C ASP A 45 14.36 -4.94 26.02
N ARG A 46 15.17 -5.08 27.08
CA ARG A 46 16.63 -5.11 26.99
C ARG A 46 17.13 -6.29 26.14
N ASP A 47 16.46 -7.44 26.21
CA ASP A 47 16.88 -8.67 25.53
C ASP A 47 16.46 -8.65 24.04
N GLN A 48 15.35 -7.98 23.74
CA GLN A 48 14.81 -7.88 22.37
C GLN A 48 15.22 -6.61 21.63
N ARG A 49 15.88 -5.65 22.30
CA ARG A 49 16.23 -4.34 21.71
C ARG A 49 16.98 -4.43 20.39
N LYS A 50 17.81 -5.47 20.22
CA LYS A 50 18.56 -5.70 18.98
C LYS A 50 17.68 -6.11 17.80
N GLN A 51 16.51 -6.68 18.06
CA GLN A 51 15.55 -7.14 17.04
C GLN A 51 14.62 -6.02 16.58
N GLY A 52 14.34 -5.02 17.44
CA GLY A 52 13.44 -3.90 17.13
C GLY A 52 13.66 -3.27 15.74
N PRO A 53 14.89 -2.89 15.35
CA PRO A 53 15.15 -2.32 14.03
C PRO A 53 14.82 -3.26 12.87
N LEU A 54 15.12 -4.57 13.01
CA LEU A 54 14.81 -5.56 11.97
C LEU A 54 13.30 -5.74 11.82
N ILE A 55 12.56 -5.75 12.93
CA ILE A 55 11.09 -5.84 12.92
C ILE A 55 10.50 -4.58 12.27
N ALA A 56 11.04 -3.39 12.57
CA ALA A 56 10.62 -2.13 11.95
C ALA A 56 10.90 -2.11 10.44
N GLN A 57 12.05 -2.58 9.98
CA GLN A 57 12.35 -2.71 8.54
C GLN A 57 11.36 -3.64 7.84
N ARG A 58 10.98 -4.75 8.48
CA ARG A 58 9.94 -5.64 7.94
C ARG A 58 8.58 -4.95 7.88
N ALA A 59 8.20 -4.20 8.90
CA ALA A 59 6.97 -3.41 8.89
C ALA A 59 6.94 -2.41 7.72
N ALA A 60 8.06 -1.73 7.46
CA ALA A 60 8.21 -0.82 6.33
C ALA A 60 8.04 -1.55 4.99
N ALA A 61 8.72 -2.69 4.81
CA ALA A 61 8.63 -3.49 3.58
C ALA A 61 7.20 -4.00 3.30
N ASP A 62 6.51 -4.50 4.33
CA ASP A 62 5.12 -4.96 4.20
C ASP A 62 4.18 -3.78 3.84
N ALA A 63 4.39 -2.58 4.40
CA ALA A 63 3.63 -1.39 4.07
C ALA A 63 3.92 -0.85 2.65
N ASP A 64 5.18 -0.85 2.21
CA ASP A 64 5.52 -0.46 0.84
C ASP A 64 4.94 -1.45 -0.19
N LEU A 65 4.93 -2.76 0.12
CA LEU A 65 4.25 -3.75 -0.71
C LEU A 65 2.72 -3.52 -0.74
N ALA A 66 2.12 -3.17 0.40
CA ALA A 66 0.70 -2.82 0.46
C ALA A 66 0.37 -1.61 -0.42
N THR A 67 1.24 -0.60 -0.40
CA THR A 67 1.16 0.60 -1.26
C THR A 67 1.17 0.22 -2.74
N ALA A 68 2.14 -0.59 -3.17
CA ALA A 68 2.26 -1.01 -4.56
C ALA A 68 1.03 -1.81 -5.03
N ARG A 69 0.53 -2.75 -4.21
CA ARG A 69 -0.68 -3.50 -4.54
C ARG A 69 -1.90 -2.61 -4.67
N SER A 70 -2.03 -1.63 -3.79
CA SER A 70 -3.14 -0.69 -3.84
C SER A 70 -3.12 0.16 -5.11
N GLN A 71 -1.95 0.68 -5.49
CA GLN A 71 -1.78 1.41 -6.73
C GLN A 71 -2.11 0.55 -7.96
N VAL A 72 -1.64 -0.70 -8.00
CA VAL A 72 -1.98 -1.63 -9.09
C VAL A 72 -3.49 -1.83 -9.22
N ALA A 73 -4.19 -2.08 -8.10
CA ALA A 73 -5.64 -2.25 -8.12
C ALA A 73 -6.37 -0.99 -8.60
N MET A 74 -5.96 0.19 -8.12
CA MET A 74 -6.52 1.46 -8.57
C MET A 74 -6.29 1.70 -10.07
N PHE A 75 -5.09 1.42 -10.58
CA PHE A 75 -4.78 1.56 -12.01
C PHE A 75 -5.56 0.58 -12.88
N GLN A 76 -5.81 -0.64 -12.39
CA GLN A 76 -6.66 -1.60 -13.11
C GLN A 76 -8.11 -1.08 -13.22
N VAL A 77 -8.67 -0.54 -12.14
CA VAL A 77 -10.01 0.07 -12.17
C VAL A 77 -10.07 1.24 -13.16
N GLN A 78 -9.07 2.13 -13.15
CA GLN A 78 -8.99 3.24 -14.10
C GLN A 78 -8.86 2.75 -15.55
N LEU A 79 -8.06 1.72 -15.80
CA LEU A 79 -7.89 1.15 -17.13
C LEU A 79 -9.20 0.59 -17.68
N GLU A 80 -9.95 -0.16 -16.89
CA GLU A 80 -11.23 -0.72 -17.31
C GLU A 80 -12.27 0.39 -17.56
N GLN A 81 -12.29 1.43 -16.73
CA GLN A 81 -13.14 2.60 -16.97
C GLN A 81 -12.81 3.29 -18.29
N ARG A 82 -11.51 3.49 -18.60
CA ARG A 82 -11.07 4.09 -19.86
C ARG A 82 -11.41 3.24 -21.07
N ARG A 83 -11.30 1.91 -20.96
CA ARG A 83 -11.70 0.98 -22.03
C ARG A 83 -13.19 1.07 -22.33
N ALA A 84 -14.03 1.11 -21.29
CA ALA A 84 -15.47 1.29 -21.44
C ALA A 84 -15.82 2.62 -22.12
N GLU A 85 -15.16 3.72 -21.73
CA GLU A 85 -15.31 5.04 -22.34
C GLU A 85 -14.94 5.02 -23.84
N VAL A 86 -13.80 4.40 -24.20
CA VAL A 86 -13.37 4.27 -25.60
C VAL A 86 -14.37 3.47 -26.42
N MET A 87 -14.87 2.34 -25.92
CA MET A 87 -15.88 1.54 -26.63
C MET A 87 -17.18 2.32 -26.85
N GLN A 88 -17.64 3.10 -25.87
CA GLN A 88 -18.83 3.94 -26.01
C GLN A 88 -18.65 5.04 -27.07
N LEU A 89 -17.47 5.66 -27.10
CA LEU A 89 -17.13 6.68 -28.10
C LEU A 89 -17.08 6.07 -29.50
N GLN A 90 -16.43 4.92 -29.67
CA GLN A 90 -16.35 4.21 -30.96
C GLN A 90 -17.73 3.85 -31.50
N ASN A 91 -18.63 3.34 -30.64
CA ASN A 91 -20.00 3.02 -31.04
C ASN A 91 -20.77 4.26 -31.49
N THR A 92 -20.61 5.39 -30.78
CA THR A 92 -21.34 6.64 -31.10
C THR A 92 -20.86 7.24 -32.43
N LEU A 93 -19.55 7.19 -32.70
CA LEU A 93 -18.96 7.66 -33.95
C LEU A 93 -19.39 6.77 -35.13
N GLY A 94 -19.28 5.45 -35.01
CA GLY A 94 -19.71 4.53 -36.07
C GLY A 94 -21.20 4.67 -36.41
N THR A 95 -22.06 4.89 -35.41
CA THR A 95 -23.50 5.12 -35.64
C THR A 95 -23.79 6.47 -36.32
N THR A 96 -22.88 7.44 -36.22
CA THR A 96 -23.02 8.77 -36.84
C THR A 96 -22.53 8.78 -38.28
N GLU A 97 -21.52 7.97 -38.62
CA GLU A 97 -20.98 7.85 -39.99
C GLU A 97 -21.88 7.01 -40.93
N GLU A 98 -22.77 6.17 -40.39
CA GLU A 98 -23.74 5.37 -41.17
C GLU A 98 -25.05 6.14 -41.51
N LYS A 99 -25.17 7.41 -41.14
CA LYS A 99 -26.32 8.29 -41.45
C LYS A 99 -25.97 9.36 -42.46
#